data_AF-F0G6R9-F1
#
_entry.id   AF-F0G6R9-F1
#
_cell.length_a   1.000
_cell.length_b   1.000
_cell.length_c   1.000
_cell.angle_alpha   90.00
_cell.angle_beta   90.00
_cell.angle_gamma   90.00
#
_symmetry.space_group_name_H-M   'P 1'
#
loop_
_entity.id
_entity.type
_entity.pdbx_description
1 polymer ?
#
loop_
_entity_poly.entity_id
_entity_poly.type
_entity_poly.pdbx_seq_one_letter_code
_entity_poly.pdbx_strand_id
1 'polypeptide(L)' 'APGDTSQVDLPRGHKSGLVEAQQVLGGVRGIALTRFTSADVVRHPLVARIVEAYDEFHAQHQDA' A
#
# COMPACT_ATOMS: atom_id res chain seq x y z
N ALA A 1 -9.10 9.77 -2.93
CA ALA A 1 -8.88 8.31 -2.91
C ALA A 1 -7.77 8.00 -1.90
N PRO A 2 -7.84 6.90 -1.15
CA PRO A 2 -6.76 6.49 -0.25
C PRO A 2 -5.43 6.40 -1.01
N GLY A 3 -4.34 6.84 -0.38
CA GLY A 3 -3.05 7.04 -1.03
C GLY A 3 -2.22 5.77 -1.23
N ASP A 4 -2.86 4.65 -1.53
CA ASP A 4 -2.21 3.35 -1.65
C ASP A 4 -1.86 3.06 -3.12
N THR A 5 -0.57 2.86 -3.39
CA THR A 5 -0.06 2.52 -4.72
C THR A 5 -0.54 1.16 -5.24
N SER A 6 -0.99 0.27 -4.35
CA SER A 6 -1.50 -1.07 -4.68
C SER A 6 -3.00 -1.09 -4.97
N GLN A 7 -3.72 0.01 -4.79
CA GLN A 7 -5.15 0.06 -5.10
C GLN A 7 -5.39 -0.12 -6.61
N VAL A 8 -5.98 -1.28 -6.93
CA VAL A 8 -6.27 -1.75 -8.28
C VAL A 8 -7.67 -1.31 -8.75
N ASP A 9 -8.27 -0.29 -8.13
CA ASP A 9 -9.60 0.23 -8.49
C ASP A 9 -9.65 0.91 -9.88
N LEU A 10 -8.55 0.82 -10.63
CA LEU A 10 -8.40 1.38 -11.96
C LEU A 10 -8.79 0.33 -13.00
N PRO A 11 -9.62 0.68 -14.00
CA PRO A 11 -9.89 -0.21 -15.12
C PRO A 11 -8.58 -0.66 -15.78
N ARG A 12 -8.55 -1.89 -16.31
CA ARG A 12 -7.34 -2.45 -16.93
C ARG A 12 -6.75 -1.48 -17.97
N GLY A 13 -5.47 -1.13 -17.81
CA GLY A 13 -4.75 -0.23 -18.71
C GLY A 13 -4.63 1.23 -18.23
N HIS A 14 -5.31 1.61 -17.14
CA HIS A 14 -5.16 2.94 -16.55
C HIS A 14 -3.97 2.99 -15.58
N LYS A 15 -3.09 3.98 -15.77
CA LYS A 15 -1.98 4.26 -14.85
C LYS A 15 -2.53 4.81 -13.53
N SER A 16 -1.88 4.47 -12.41
CA SER A 16 -2.24 5.03 -11.11
C SER A 16 -1.99 6.53 -11.06
N GLY A 17 -3.04 7.31 -10.80
CA GLY A 17 -2.94 8.76 -10.64
C GLY A 17 -2.03 9.16 -9.47
N LEU A 18 -1.87 8.29 -8.47
CA LEU A 18 -0.92 8.52 -7.37
C LEU A 18 0.53 8.33 -7.80
N VAL A 19 0.79 7.31 -8.64
CA VAL A 19 2.12 7.10 -9.23
C VAL A 19 2.47 8.27 -10.15
N GLU A 20 1.53 8.73 -10.96
CA GLU A 20 1.69 9.92 -11.80
C GLU A 20 1.96 11.18 -10.96
N ALA A 21 1.17 11.41 -9.90
CA ALA A 21 1.38 12.55 -8.99
C ALA A 21 2.76 12.50 -8.31
N GLN A 22 3.24 11.32 -7.90
CA GLN A 22 4.59 11.16 -7.35
C GLN A 22 5.68 11.56 -8.37
N GLN A 23 5.51 11.17 -9.63
CA GLN A 23 6.46 11.52 -10.70
C GLN A 23 6.45 13.03 -11.01
N VAL A 24 5.26 13.64 -11.08
CA VAL A 24 5.09 15.07 -11.39
C VAL A 24 5.58 15.96 -10.24
N LEU A 25 5.28 15.59 -9.00
CA LEU A 25 5.53 16.43 -7.82
C LEU A 25 6.92 16.21 -7.20
N GLY A 26 7.66 15.16 -7.59
CA GLY A 26 8.96 14.81 -6.99
C GLY A 26 10.04 15.88 -7.10
N GLY A 27 9.94 16.81 -8.05
CA GLY A 27 10.86 17.94 -8.21
C GLY A 27 10.35 19.29 -7.70
N VAL A 28 9.11 19.34 -7.18
CA VAL A 28 8.46 20.61 -6.82
C VAL A 28 8.97 21.08 -5.45
N ARG A 29 9.62 22.25 -5.43
CA ARG A 29 10.06 22.87 -4.17
C ARG A 29 8.88 23.11 -3.24
N GLY A 30 9.00 22.68 -1.99
CA GLY A 30 7.97 22.82 -0.97
C GLY A 30 7.02 21.62 -0.86
N ILE A 31 7.19 20.58 -1.68
CA ILE A 31 6.45 19.31 -1.56
C ILE A 31 7.40 18.21 -1.10
N ALA A 32 6.99 17.46 -0.07
CA ALA A 32 7.70 16.27 0.40
C ALA A 32 6.85 15.02 0.13
N LEU A 33 7.49 13.96 -0.36
CA LEU A 33 6.88 12.65 -0.54
C LEU A 33 7.38 11.71 0.57
N THR A 34 6.48 11.34 1.49
CA THR A 34 6.79 10.40 2.58
C THR A 34 6.20 9.04 2.26
N ARG A 35 7.00 7.98 2.38
CA ARG A 35 6.55 6.59 2.23
C ARG A 35 6.38 5.98 3.61
N PHE A 36 5.17 5.55 3.92
CA PHE A 36 4.88 4.76 5.11
C PHE A 36 5.13 3.27 4.83
N THR A 37 5.53 2.57 5.87
CA THR A 37 5.76 1.13 5.89
C THR A 37 4.82 0.47 6.89
N SER A 38 4.77 -0.86 6.89
CA SER A 38 4.00 -1.63 7.87
C SER A 38 4.42 -1.35 9.32
N ALA A 39 5.66 -0.91 9.54
CA ALA A 39 6.21 -0.55 10.84
C ALA A 39 5.67 0.78 11.38
N ASP A 40 5.19 1.67 10.50
CA ASP A 40 4.61 2.97 10.87
C ASP A 40 3.13 2.83 11.31
N VAL A 41 2.56 1.64 11.22
CA VAL A 41 1.15 1.37 11.53
C VAL A 41 1.04 0.79 12.93
N VAL A 42 0.52 1.59 13.86
CA VAL A 42 0.12 1.11 15.19
C VAL A 42 -1.21 0.36 15.07
N ARG A 43 -1.15 -0.97 15.19
CA ARG A 43 -2.33 -1.84 15.19
C ARG A 43 -2.72 -2.17 16.62
N HIS A 44 -4.03 -2.27 16.86
CA HIS A 44 -4.49 -2.90 18.09
C HIS A 44 -3.98 -4.36 18.12
N PRO A 45 -3.53 -4.90 19.28
CA PRO A 45 -2.92 -6.24 19.34
C PRO A 45 -3.77 -7.34 18.73
N LEU A 46 -5.10 -7.28 18.91
CA LEU A 46 -6.03 -8.24 18.30
C LEU A 46 -6.04 -8.17 16.77
N VAL A 47 -5.96 -6.97 16.19
CA VAL A 47 -5.94 -6.81 14.73
C VAL A 47 -4.63 -7.34 14.14
N ALA A 48 -3.50 -7.11 14.81
CA ALA A 48 -2.22 -7.66 14.39
C ALA A 48 -2.26 -9.20 14.32
N ARG A 49 -2.81 -9.85 15.36
CA ARG A 49 -2.98 -11.31 15.39
C ARG A 49 -3.89 -11.86 14.30
N ILE A 50 -4.94 -11.12 13.93
CA ILE A 50 -5.82 -11.51 12.82
C ILE A 50 -5.04 -11.46 11.50
N VAL A 51 -4.28 -10.38 11.26
CA VAL A 51 -3.48 -10.23 10.04
C VAL A 51 -2.45 -11.34 9.91
N GLU A 52 -1.68 -11.63 10.97
CA GLU A 52 -0.71 -12.75 10.97
C GLU A 52 -1.35 -14.09 10.60
N ALA A 53 -2.53 -14.40 11.15
CA ALA A 53 -3.22 -15.66 10.85
C ALA A 53 -3.61 -15.78 9.36
N TYR A 54 -3.98 -14.67 8.71
CA TYR A 54 -4.26 -14.66 7.27
C TYR A 54 -2.99 -14.75 6.43
N ASP A 55 -1.91 -14.08 6.84
CA ASP A 55 -0.61 -14.15 6.17
C ASP A 55 -0.07 -15.59 6.18
N GLU A 56 -0.15 -16.28 7.32
CA GLU A 56 0.21 -17.70 7.45
C GLU A 56 -0.66 -18.60 6.56
N PHE A 57 -1.97 -18.36 6.55
CA PHE A 57 -2.91 -19.11 5.70
C PHE A 57 -2.57 -18.96 4.22
N HIS A 58 -2.28 -17.75 3.75
CA HIS A 58 -1.93 -17.50 2.35
C HIS A 58 -0.57 -18.07 1.96
N ALA A 59 0.43 -17.98 2.84
CA ALA A 59 1.75 -18.55 2.60
C ALA A 59 1.69 -20.08 2.40
N GLN A 60 0.81 -20.77 3.14
CA GLN A 60 0.63 -22.22 3.03
C GLN A 60 -0.16 -22.66 1.78
N HIS A 61 -0.98 -21.77 1.22
CA HIS A 61 -1.88 -22.09 0.10
C HIS A 61 -1.44 -21.50 -1.25
N GLN A 62 -0.31 -20.78 -1.31
CA GLN A 62 0.28 -20.28 -2.57
C GLN A 62 1.24 -21.28 -3.24
N ASP A 63 1.51 -22.42 -2.60
CA ASP A 63 2.34 -23.52 -3.14
C ASP A 63 1.51 -24.68 -3.75
N ALA A 64 0.24 -24.46 -4.11
CA ALA A 64 -0.66 -25.46 -4.71
C ALA A 64 -1.18 -25.07 -6.10
#